data_AF-A0A2A6P5U0-F1
#
_entry.id   AF-A0A2A6P5U0-F1
#
_cell.length_a   1.000
_cell.length_b   1.000
_cell.length_c   1.000
_cell.angle_alpha   90.00
_cell.angle_beta   90.00
_cell.angle_gamma   90.00
#
_symmetry.space_group_name_H-M   'P 1'
#
loop_
_entity.id
_entity.type
_entity.pdbx_description
1 polymer ?
#
loop_
_entity_poly.entity_id
_entity_poly.type
_entity_poly.pdbx_seq_one_letter_code
_entity_poly.pdbx_strand_id
1 'polypeptide(L)'
;MISSAAATKAAMPLHSTGRASRPAARRVAGHRCRRRYDAAPCRGDERPRIELAGFTDSMRDWWKSIGFFSEMISGRMRFFVPMTEEGSAILGRRIERHRLIDVVSRT
;
A
#
# COMPACT_ATOMS: atom_id res chain seq x y z
N MET A 1 65.22 -50.42 -30.99
CA MET A 1 65.71 -49.17 -30.39
C MET A 1 64.70 -48.73 -29.33
N ILE A 2 65.10 -48.86 -28.05
CA ILE A 2 64.79 -47.97 -26.89
C ILE A 2 63.38 -47.36 -26.84
N SER A 3 62.44 -47.90 -26.06
CA SER A 3 62.19 -47.56 -24.63
C SER A 3 62.66 -46.18 -24.19
N SER A 4 61.71 -45.30 -23.83
CA SER A 4 61.92 -44.35 -22.73
C SER A 4 60.60 -43.99 -22.05
N ALA A 5 60.61 -44.17 -20.73
CA ALA A 5 59.56 -43.88 -19.78
C ALA A 5 60.04 -42.74 -18.87
N ALA A 6 59.13 -41.84 -18.47
CA ALA A 6 59.23 -41.09 -17.20
C ALA A 6 57.83 -40.51 -16.90
N ALA A 7 56.99 -41.16 -16.10
CA ALA A 7 57.04 -41.22 -14.64
C ALA A 7 56.73 -39.86 -13.97
N THR A 8 55.43 -39.65 -13.79
CA THR A 8 54.73 -39.29 -12.55
C THR A 8 55.58 -38.77 -11.39
N LYS A 9 55.19 -37.62 -10.82
CA LYS A 9 55.26 -37.42 -9.38
C LYS A 9 54.03 -36.71 -8.85
N ALA A 10 53.33 -37.46 -8.00
CA ALA A 10 52.17 -37.07 -7.21
C ALA A 10 52.53 -36.07 -6.10
N ALA A 11 51.55 -35.26 -5.70
CA ALA A 11 51.34 -34.84 -4.31
C ALA A 11 49.93 -34.24 -4.14
N MET A 12 49.02 -35.02 -3.56
CA MET A 12 47.85 -34.55 -2.79
C MET A 12 48.34 -33.98 -1.42
N PRO A 13 47.47 -33.57 -0.47
CA PRO A 13 46.07 -33.10 -0.51
C PRO A 13 45.90 -31.76 0.24
N LEU A 14 44.79 -31.04 0.06
CA LEU A 14 44.28 -30.16 1.13
C LEU A 14 42.76 -30.26 1.22
N HIS A 15 42.33 -30.95 2.26
CA HIS A 15 41.04 -30.81 2.92
C HIS A 15 40.70 -29.32 3.13
N SER A 16 39.50 -28.88 2.77
CA SER A 16 38.76 -27.94 3.62
C SER A 16 37.25 -28.05 3.39
N THR A 17 36.63 -28.77 4.31
CA THR A 17 35.42 -28.38 5.05
C THR A 17 34.40 -27.50 4.33
N GLY A 18 33.28 -28.13 3.99
CA GLY A 18 31.91 -27.64 4.24
C GLY A 18 31.68 -26.13 4.13
N ARG A 19 31.30 -25.66 2.94
CA ARG A 19 30.46 -24.47 2.85
C ARG A 19 29.01 -24.92 2.94
N ALA A 20 28.46 -24.77 4.14
CA ALA A 20 27.06 -24.93 4.47
C ALA A 20 26.17 -24.43 3.34
N SER A 21 25.30 -25.30 2.85
CA SER A 21 24.10 -24.93 2.11
C SER A 21 23.37 -23.89 2.96
N ARG A 22 23.54 -22.61 2.63
CA ARG A 22 22.75 -21.54 3.25
C ARG A 22 21.29 -21.94 3.03
N PRO A 23 20.47 -22.12 4.08
CA PRO A 23 19.07 -22.34 3.85
C PRO A 23 18.60 -21.14 3.02
N ALA A 24 17.99 -21.42 1.87
CA ALA A 24 17.39 -20.41 1.04
C ALA A 24 16.55 -19.55 1.97
N ALA A 25 17.00 -18.31 2.21
CA ALA A 25 16.30 -17.37 3.04
C ALA A 25 14.86 -17.39 2.53
N ARG A 26 13.96 -17.93 3.35
CA ARG A 26 12.55 -18.01 3.06
C ARG A 26 12.14 -16.57 2.85
N ARG A 27 12.10 -16.12 1.59
CA ARG A 27 11.59 -14.80 1.24
C ARG A 27 10.14 -14.90 1.63
N VAL A 28 9.83 -14.45 2.85
CA VAL A 28 8.49 -14.00 3.16
C VAL A 28 8.27 -12.90 2.15
N ALA A 29 7.53 -13.22 1.10
CA ALA A 29 7.04 -12.25 0.16
C ALA A 29 6.11 -11.35 0.98
N GLY A 30 6.69 -10.37 1.68
CA GLY A 30 5.94 -9.30 2.28
C GLY A 30 5.18 -8.69 1.12
N HIS A 31 3.85 -8.88 1.14
CA HIS A 31 2.97 -8.32 0.14
C HIS A 31 3.21 -6.82 0.13
N ARG A 32 4.04 -6.33 -0.81
CA ARG A 32 4.08 -4.91 -1.14
C ARG A 32 2.79 -4.65 -1.89
N CYS A 33 1.70 -4.51 -1.13
CA CYS A 33 0.45 -3.96 -1.61
C CYS A 33 0.78 -2.50 -1.96
N ARG A 34 1.22 -2.25 -3.20
CA ARG A 34 1.23 -0.91 -3.78
C ARG A 34 -0.24 -0.51 -3.81
N ARG A 35 -0.69 0.20 -2.77
CA ARG A 35 -2.09 0.57 -2.58
C ARG A 35 -2.48 1.50 -3.72
N ARG A 36 -3.13 0.93 -4.73
CA ARG A 36 -3.93 1.68 -5.69
C ARG A 36 -5.27 1.92 -5.01
N TYR A 37 -5.68 3.18 -4.83
CA TYR A 37 -6.92 3.52 -4.12
C TYR A 37 -8.16 3.00 -4.86
N ASP A 38 -8.03 2.72 -6.16
CA ASP A 38 -8.97 2.06 -7.06
C ASP A 38 -8.96 0.52 -6.98
N ALA A 39 -7.95 -0.08 -6.34
CA ALA A 39 -7.86 -1.54 -6.21
C ALA A 39 -8.67 -2.06 -5.00
N ALA A 40 -9.11 -3.32 -5.10
CA ALA A 40 -9.76 -4.00 -3.99
C ALA A 40 -8.88 -3.97 -2.72
N PRO A 41 -9.45 -3.68 -1.52
CA PRO A 41 -8.68 -3.61 -0.29
C PRO A 41 -7.96 -4.93 -0.01
N CYS A 42 -6.70 -4.84 0.41
CA CYS A 42 -5.96 -5.98 0.91
C CYS A 42 -6.72 -6.58 2.12
N ARG A 43 -6.80 -7.93 2.24
CA ARG A 43 -7.61 -8.62 3.26
C ARG A 43 -7.08 -8.23 4.66
N GLY A 44 -7.89 -7.53 5.45
CA GLY A 44 -7.52 -7.00 6.78
C GLY A 44 -7.20 -5.51 6.84
N ASP A 45 -7.25 -4.78 5.72
CA ASP A 45 -7.10 -3.31 5.69
C ASP A 45 -8.48 -2.65 5.92
N GLU A 46 -8.58 -1.75 6.90
CA GLU A 46 -9.75 -0.89 7.01
C GLU A 46 -9.78 0.01 5.77
N ARG A 47 -10.94 0.11 5.10
CA ARG A 47 -11.06 0.99 3.94
C ARG A 47 -10.75 2.41 4.41
N PRO A 48 -9.83 3.14 3.75
CA PRO A 48 -9.61 4.54 4.07
C PRO A 48 -10.96 5.26 3.96
N ARG A 49 -11.26 6.15 4.91
CA ARG A 49 -12.44 7.03 4.84
C ARG A 49 -11.95 8.45 4.72
N ILE A 50 -12.46 9.18 3.74
CA ILE A 50 -12.15 10.60 3.57
C ILE A 50 -13.22 11.38 4.31
N GLU A 51 -12.83 12.01 5.42
CA GLU A 51 -13.65 12.95 6.17
C GLU A 51 -13.44 14.36 5.62
N LEU A 52 -14.53 15.08 5.41
CA LEU A 52 -14.49 16.50 5.07
C LEU A 52 -14.69 17.34 6.33
N ALA A 53 -13.85 18.37 6.49
CA ALA A 53 -13.88 19.30 7.62
C ALA A 53 -13.86 20.76 7.15
N GLY A 54 -14.14 21.71 8.04
CA GLY A 54 -14.05 23.14 7.74
C GLY A 54 -15.24 23.72 6.94
N PHE A 55 -16.42 23.10 7.05
CA PHE A 55 -17.66 23.60 6.44
C PHE A 55 -18.50 24.41 7.43
N THR A 56 -19.28 25.36 6.92
CA THR A 56 -20.25 26.11 7.72
C THR A 56 -21.60 25.41 7.78
N ASP A 57 -22.44 25.81 8.73
CA ASP A 57 -23.75 25.21 8.96
C ASP A 57 -24.67 25.34 7.74
N SER A 58 -24.65 26.49 7.08
CA SER A 58 -25.41 26.76 5.85
C SER A 58 -25.01 25.86 4.67
N MET A 59 -23.81 25.27 4.70
CA MET A 59 -23.33 24.39 3.64
C MET A 59 -23.80 22.94 3.83
N ARG A 60 -24.26 22.56 5.03
CA ARG A 60 -24.66 21.18 5.33
C ARG A 60 -25.80 20.69 4.47
N ASP A 61 -26.82 21.51 4.30
CA ASP A 61 -28.02 21.11 3.54
C ASP A 61 -27.68 20.96 2.05
N TRP A 62 -26.81 21.84 1.53
CA TRP A 62 -26.29 21.70 0.18
C TRP A 62 -25.45 20.43 0.01
N TRP A 63 -24.59 20.07 0.98
CA TRP A 63 -23.76 18.87 0.90
C TRP A 63 -24.60 17.59 0.93
N LYS A 64 -25.63 17.55 1.78
CA LYS A 64 -26.61 16.45 1.80
C LYS A 64 -27.31 16.32 0.45
N SER A 65 -27.69 17.44 -0.18
CA SER A 65 -28.34 17.44 -1.49
C SER A 65 -27.46 16.90 -2.62
N ILE A 66 -26.12 16.97 -2.51
CA ILE A 66 -25.19 16.44 -3.53
C ILE A 66 -24.91 14.94 -3.32
N GLY A 67 -25.34 14.38 -2.20
CA GLY A 67 -25.19 12.96 -1.88
C GLY A 67 -23.99 12.63 -0.98
N PHE A 68 -23.48 13.59 -0.20
CA PHE A 68 -22.52 13.26 0.85
C PHE A 68 -23.18 12.48 1.98
N PHE A 69 -22.51 11.44 2.46
CA PHE A 69 -22.93 10.71 3.64
C PHE A 69 -22.60 11.51 4.89
N SER A 70 -23.60 11.81 5.71
CA SER A 70 -23.44 12.57 6.95
C SER A 70 -23.77 11.70 8.15
N GLU A 71 -22.84 11.58 9.10
CA GLU A 71 -23.05 10.82 10.33
C GLU A 71 -22.79 11.70 11.55
N MET A 72 -23.63 11.57 12.58
CA MET A 72 -23.42 12.23 13.86
C MET A 72 -22.51 11.37 14.71
N ILE A 73 -21.23 11.75 14.83
CA ILE A 73 -20.22 11.02 15.59
C ILE A 73 -19.78 11.86 16.79
N SER A 74 -20.03 11.36 18.00
CA SER A 74 -19.68 12.04 19.27
C SER A 74 -20.21 13.49 19.33
N GLY A 75 -21.47 13.68 18.92
CA GLY A 75 -22.13 15.00 18.94
C GLY A 75 -21.68 15.97 17.85
N ARG A 76 -20.82 15.54 16.91
CA ARG A 76 -20.40 16.35 15.76
C ARG A 76 -20.86 15.71 14.46
N MET A 77 -21.44 16.54 13.59
CA MET A 77 -21.75 16.14 12.22
C MET A 77 -20.44 15.99 11.44
N ARG A 78 -20.24 14.81 10.84
CA ARG A 78 -19.12 14.54 9.95
C ARG A 78 -19.63 14.12 8.60
N PHE A 79 -19.00 14.62 7.55
CA PHE A 79 -19.30 14.23 6.18
C PHE A 79 -18.19 13.33 5.66
N PHE A 80 -18.61 12.25 5.01
CA PHE A 80 -17.72 11.27 4.40
C PHE A 80 -17.98 11.17 2.91
N VAL A 81 -16.89 11.05 2.15
CA VAL A 81 -16.96 10.72 0.72
C VAL A 81 -17.26 9.23 0.58
N PRO A 82 -18.29 8.82 -0.18
CA PRO A 82 -18.50 7.41 -0.51
C PRO A 82 -17.26 6.84 -1.21
N MET A 83 -16.81 5.66 -0.83
CA MET A 83 -15.68 4.96 -1.50
C MET A 83 -16.15 4.14 -2.71
N THR A 84 -17.16 4.64 -3.42
CA THR A 84 -17.67 4.08 -4.67
C THR A 84 -17.18 4.92 -5.86
N GLU A 85 -17.44 4.45 -7.08
CA GLU A 85 -17.04 5.16 -8.31
C GLU A 85 -17.63 6.59 -8.36
N GLU A 86 -18.87 6.75 -7.88
CA GLU A 86 -19.59 8.02 -7.81
C GLU A 86 -19.00 8.99 -6.77
N GLY A 87 -18.27 8.47 -5.78
CA GLY A 87 -17.64 9.29 -4.74
C GLY A 87 -16.66 10.30 -5.30
N SER A 88 -15.90 9.90 -6.32
CA SER A 88 -14.98 10.78 -7.03
C SER A 88 -15.70 11.94 -7.74
N ALA A 89 -16.84 11.65 -8.38
CA ALA A 89 -17.67 12.64 -9.06
C ALA A 89 -18.36 13.59 -8.07
N ILE A 90 -18.86 13.07 -6.94
CA ILE A 90 -19.44 13.86 -5.85
C ILE A 90 -18.39 14.82 -5.27
N LEU A 91 -17.17 14.33 -5.03
CA LEU A 91 -16.07 15.16 -4.57
C LEU A 91 -15.67 16.21 -5.62
N GLY A 92 -15.61 15.85 -6.90
CA GLY A 92 -15.33 16.78 -7.99
C GLY A 92 -16.27 17.98 -8.01
N ARG A 93 -17.60 17.74 -7.98
CA ARG A 93 -18.63 18.80 -7.92
C ARG A 93 -18.44 19.75 -6.74
N ARG A 94 -17.91 19.25 -5.63
CA ARG A 94 -17.58 20.08 -4.45
C ARG A 94 -16.38 20.97 -4.72
N ILE A 95 -15.29 20.40 -5.26
CA ILE A 95 -14.03 21.13 -5.54
C ILE A 95 -14.25 22.24 -6.57
N GLU A 96 -15.12 22.00 -7.56
CA GLU A 96 -15.50 22.99 -8.57
C GLU A 96 -16.09 24.27 -7.95
N ARG A 97 -16.91 24.12 -6.90
CA ARG A 97 -17.55 25.27 -6.25
C ARG A 97 -16.75 25.84 -5.08
N HIS A 98 -15.91 25.02 -4.44
CA HIS A 98 -15.17 25.42 -3.25
C HIS A 98 -13.76 24.84 -3.22
N ARG A 99 -12.78 25.71 -2.98
CA ARG A 99 -11.36 25.34 -2.95
C ARG A 99 -11.08 24.35 -1.82
N LEU A 100 -10.32 23.31 -2.14
CA LEU A 100 -9.63 22.49 -1.14
C LEU A 100 -8.45 23.30 -0.59
N ILE A 101 -8.37 23.37 0.73
CA ILE A 101 -7.34 24.14 1.43
C ILE A 101 -6.23 23.23 1.91
N ASP A 102 -6.57 22.05 2.42
CA ASP A 102 -5.61 21.12 3.00
C ASP A 102 -6.10 19.66 2.94
N VAL A 103 -5.17 18.71 2.98
CA VAL A 103 -5.41 17.28 3.03
C VAL A 103 -4.53 16.68 4.12
N VAL A 104 -5.16 16.27 5.22
CA VAL A 104 -4.47 15.67 6.37
C VAL A 104 -4.65 14.17 6.37
N SER A 105 -3.55 13.43 6.37
CA SER A 105 -3.56 11.98 6.62
C SER A 105 -3.57 11.72 8.12
N ARG A 106 -4.59 11.00 8.61
CA ARG A 106 -4.56 10.47 9.97
C ARG A 106 -3.97 9.06 9.91
N THR A 107 -2.91 8.84 10.69
CA THR A 107 -2.17 7.57 10.79
C THR A 107 -2.60 6.79 12.01
#